data_AF-A0A218P6Y8-F1
#
_entry.id   AF-A0A218P6Y8-F1
#
_cell.length_a   1.000
_cell.length_b   1.000
_cell.length_c   1.000
_cell.angle_alpha   90.00
_cell.angle_beta   90.00
_cell.angle_gamma   90.00
#
_symmetry.space_group_name_H-M   'P 1'
#
loop_
_entity.id
_entity.type
_entity.pdbx_description
1 polymer ?
#
loop_
_entity_poly.entity_id
_entity_poly.type
_entity_poly.pdbx_seq_one_letter_code
_entity_poly.pdbx_strand_id
1 'polypeptide(L)'
;MGFLNRVFRRAKDDNPLEIVSREPVGKFRVSKTLRVMGRQVLIGEVLEGVVYPAYKVKAGRKVAIIYRIEKGHREVEFAAPGDMVALILEGEVEVGKNDEIEVYQS
;
A
#
# COMPACT_ATOMS: atom_id res chain seq x y z
N MET A 1 -32.37 36.84 1.80
CA MET A 1 -31.41 36.47 0.74
C MET A 1 -29.99 36.53 1.29
N GLY A 2 -29.24 35.43 1.21
CA GLY A 2 -27.80 35.41 0.89
C GLY A 2 -26.74 35.67 1.98
N PHE A 3 -26.55 34.75 2.95
CA PHE A 3 -25.39 34.77 3.87
C PHE A 3 -24.67 33.40 4.04
N LEU A 4 -24.77 32.47 3.08
CA LEU A 4 -24.24 31.10 3.27
C LEU A 4 -23.44 30.50 2.07
N ASN A 5 -22.89 31.30 1.16
CA ASN A 5 -22.16 30.76 -0.01
C ASN A 5 -20.63 30.99 0.02
N ARG A 6 -19.97 30.85 1.18
CA ARG A 6 -18.51 30.96 1.24
C ARG A 6 -17.82 30.08 2.27
N VAL A 7 -18.23 28.81 2.37
CA VAL A 7 -17.51 27.77 3.15
C VAL A 7 -17.46 26.43 2.38
N PHE A 8 -17.27 26.48 1.06
CA PHE A 8 -16.98 25.28 0.25
C PHE A 8 -15.80 25.53 -0.70
N ARG A 9 -14.71 26.07 -0.13
CA ARG A 9 -13.47 26.28 -0.88
C ARG A 9 -12.24 26.13 0.02
N ARG A 10 -11.90 24.89 0.40
CA ARG A 10 -10.52 24.36 0.53
C ARG A 10 -10.48 23.08 1.37
N ALA A 11 -10.30 21.98 0.65
CA ALA A 11 -9.43 20.85 0.98
C ALA A 11 -9.39 20.03 -0.31
N LYS A 12 -8.77 20.52 -1.39
CA LYS A 12 -7.38 20.19 -1.73
C LYS A 12 -6.97 18.87 -1.07
N ASP A 13 -7.44 17.77 -1.67
CA ASP A 13 -6.85 16.43 -1.56
C ASP A 13 -5.40 16.53 -2.00
N ASP A 14 -4.53 17.05 -1.12
CA ASP A 14 -3.09 16.92 -1.21
C ASP A 14 -2.77 15.50 -0.70
N ASN A 15 -2.97 14.50 -1.55
CA ASN A 15 -2.39 13.18 -1.36
C ASN A 15 -1.23 13.06 -2.37
N PRO A 16 -0.01 13.53 -2.04
CA PRO A 16 1.11 13.63 -2.98
C PRO A 16 1.78 12.27 -3.27
N LEU A 17 1.09 11.15 -3.06
CA LEU A 17 1.56 9.83 -3.47
C LEU A 17 1.22 9.60 -4.94
N GLU A 18 1.73 10.49 -5.80
CA GLU A 18 1.68 10.29 -7.24
C GLU A 18 2.54 9.06 -7.57
N ILE A 19 1.92 8.06 -8.18
CA ILE A 19 2.64 6.91 -8.72
C ILE A 19 3.30 7.40 -10.00
N VAL A 20 4.61 7.63 -9.94
CA VAL A 20 5.40 8.11 -11.08
C VAL A 20 5.74 6.99 -12.06
N SER A 21 5.72 5.72 -11.63
CA SER A 21 5.88 4.56 -12.52
C SER A 21 4.60 4.32 -13.31
N ARG A 22 4.73 4.22 -14.64
CA ARG A 22 3.61 3.93 -15.55
C ARG A 22 3.14 2.47 -15.47
N GLU A 23 4.02 1.57 -15.02
CA GLU A 23 3.77 0.13 -14.98
C GLU A 23 3.95 -0.42 -13.56
N PRO A 24 3.08 -1.35 -13.12
CA PRO A 24 3.27 -2.05 -11.87
C PRO A 24 4.53 -2.93 -11.97
N VAL A 25 5.39 -2.85 -10.96
CA VAL A 25 6.64 -3.63 -10.89
C VAL A 25 6.44 -4.98 -10.22
N GLY A 26 5.27 -5.23 -9.64
CA GLY A 26 4.92 -6.50 -9.03
C GLY A 26 3.46 -6.60 -8.63
N LYS A 27 3.09 -7.79 -8.13
CA LYS A 27 1.76 -8.11 -7.61
C LYS A 27 1.86 -8.83 -6.28
N PHE A 28 0.93 -8.56 -5.39
CA PHE A 28 0.87 -9.15 -4.06
C PHE A 28 -0.55 -9.65 -3.75
N ARG A 29 -0.68 -10.89 -3.30
CA ARG A 29 -1.96 -11.48 -2.88
C ARG A 29 -2.11 -11.42 -1.38
N VAL A 30 -3.10 -10.67 -0.90
CA VAL A 30 -3.38 -10.51 0.52
C VAL A 30 -4.02 -11.79 1.08
N SER A 31 -3.41 -12.38 2.10
CA SER A 31 -3.99 -13.47 2.88
C SER A 31 -4.70 -12.99 4.14
N LYS A 32 -4.14 -11.97 4.80
CA LYS A 32 -4.69 -11.40 6.04
C LYS A 32 -4.28 -9.95 6.20
N THR A 33 -5.18 -9.14 6.73
CA THR A 33 -4.91 -7.75 7.13
C THR A 33 -4.91 -7.66 8.66
N LEU A 34 -3.91 -6.99 9.21
CA LEU A 34 -3.78 -6.70 10.64
C LEU A 34 -3.52 -5.22 10.86
N ARG A 35 -3.68 -4.76 12.10
CA ARG A 35 -3.28 -3.42 12.53
C ARG A 35 -2.35 -3.54 13.72
N VAL A 36 -1.12 -3.04 13.59
CA VAL A 36 -0.06 -3.12 14.61
C VAL A 36 0.51 -1.74 14.85
N MET A 37 0.48 -1.27 16.10
CA MET A 37 0.98 0.06 16.49
C MET A 37 0.48 1.21 15.59
N GLY A 38 -0.80 1.14 15.17
CA GLY A 38 -1.42 2.15 14.32
C GLY A 38 -1.16 1.99 12.81
N ARG A 39 -0.24 1.12 12.40
CA ARG A 39 0.05 0.81 10.98
C ARG A 39 -0.74 -0.40 10.49
N GLN A 40 -1.14 -0.37 9.22
CA GLN A 40 -1.74 -1.53 8.56
C GLN A 40 -0.64 -2.51 8.16
N VAL A 41 -0.88 -3.80 8.38
CA VAL A 41 0.02 -4.89 7.99
C VAL A 41 -0.72 -5.83 7.07
N LEU A 42 -0.20 -6.05 5.87
CA LEU A 42 -0.72 -7.01 4.90
C LEU A 42 0.16 -8.25 4.90
N ILE A 43 -0.40 -9.38 5.32
CA ILE A 43 0.26 -10.68 5.21
C ILE A 43 -0.21 -11.31 3.92
N GLY A 44 0.72 -11.73 3.07
CA GLY A 44 0.39 -12.16 1.72
C GLY A 44 1.60 -12.65 0.92
N GLU A 45 1.31 -13.18 -0.25
CA GLU A 45 2.28 -13.81 -1.14
C GLU A 45 2.65 -12.82 -2.26
N VAL A 46 3.94 -12.69 -2.54
CA VAL A 46 4.38 -11.98 -3.75
C VAL A 46 4.12 -12.89 -4.95
N LEU A 47 3.29 -12.46 -5.90
CA LEU A 47 2.97 -13.25 -7.09
C LEU A 47 3.94 -12.95 -8.24
N GLU A 48 4.29 -11.69 -8.43
CA GLU A 48 5.11 -11.21 -9.55
C GLU A 48 6.00 -10.07 -9.06
N GLY A 49 7.18 -9.93 -9.67
CA GLY A 49 8.11 -8.84 -9.39
C GLY A 49 8.87 -8.98 -8.07
N VAL A 50 9.71 -7.98 -7.78
CA VAL A 50 10.44 -7.89 -6.51
C VAL A 50 9.93 -6.67 -5.75
N VAL A 51 9.54 -6.90 -4.50
CA VAL A 51 8.98 -5.88 -3.62
C VAL A 51 10.06 -5.38 -2.67
N TYR A 52 10.25 -4.07 -2.63
CA TYR A 52 11.20 -3.42 -1.73
C TYR A 52 10.46 -2.50 -0.75
N PRO A 53 11.05 -2.21 0.42
CA PRO A 53 10.66 -1.05 1.23
C PRO A 53 10.67 0.23 0.37
N ALA A 54 9.89 1.22 0.81
CA ALA A 54 9.58 2.47 0.11
C ALA A 54 8.77 2.34 -1.20
N TYR A 55 8.48 1.12 -1.69
CA TYR A 55 7.57 0.94 -2.83
C TYR A 55 6.14 1.25 -2.43
N LYS A 56 5.30 1.55 -3.43
CA LYS A 56 3.89 1.90 -3.24
C LYS A 56 3.03 0.69 -3.54
N VAL A 57 2.06 0.39 -2.68
CA VAL A 57 0.97 -0.55 -2.95
C VAL A 57 -0.29 0.21 -3.30
N LYS A 58 -1.03 -0.29 -4.29
CA LYS A 58 -2.29 0.32 -4.73
C LYS A 58 -3.41 -0.72 -4.70
N ALA A 59 -4.49 -0.37 -4.00
CA ALA A 59 -5.75 -1.09 -4.06
C ALA A 59 -6.85 -0.10 -4.47
N GLY A 60 -7.39 -0.28 -5.68
CA GLY A 60 -8.36 0.64 -6.26
C GLY A 60 -7.82 2.08 -6.34
N ARG A 61 -8.42 3.00 -5.56
CA ARG A 61 -8.03 4.43 -5.51
C ARG A 61 -7.09 4.79 -4.37
N LYS A 62 -6.80 3.85 -3.46
CA LYS A 62 -5.96 4.09 -2.29
C LYS A 62 -4.53 3.63 -2.59
N VAL A 63 -3.57 4.40 -2.10
CA VAL A 63 -2.14 4.14 -2.23
C VAL A 63 -1.52 4.22 -0.84
N ALA A 64 -0.62 3.29 -0.52
CA ALA A 64 0.17 3.30 0.70
C ALA A 64 1.63 2.96 0.39
N ILE A 65 2.56 3.40 1.24
CA ILE A 65 3.99 3.09 1.12
C ILE A 65 4.31 1.85 1.95
N ILE A 66 5.14 0.96 1.44
CA ILE A 66 5.72 -0.16 2.19
C ILE A 66 6.82 0.41 3.08
N TYR A 67 6.56 0.51 4.38
CA TYR A 67 7.54 0.96 5.36
C TYR A 67 8.60 -0.11 5.64
N ARG A 68 8.15 -1.35 5.81
CA ARG A 68 9.01 -2.50 6.15
C ARG A 68 8.41 -3.79 5.61
N ILE A 69 9.28 -4.75 5.30
CA ILE A 69 8.91 -6.11 4.92
C ILE A 69 9.46 -7.08 5.97
N GLU A 70 8.63 -8.01 6.43
CA GLU A 70 9.06 -9.08 7.32
C GLU A 70 8.75 -10.46 6.74
N LYS A 71 9.72 -11.38 6.84
CA LYS A 71 9.60 -12.78 6.45
C LYS A 71 9.97 -13.65 7.64
N GLY A 72 9.02 -14.44 8.16
CA GLY A 72 9.28 -15.33 9.31
C GLY A 72 9.79 -14.60 10.56
N HIS A 73 9.17 -13.47 10.92
CA HIS A 73 9.55 -12.64 12.07
C HIS A 73 10.93 -11.97 11.98
N ARG A 74 11.48 -11.85 10.77
CA ARG A 74 12.72 -11.10 10.51
C ARG A 74 12.48 -10.06 9.43
N GLU A 75 13.04 -8.88 9.64
CA GLU A 75 13.07 -7.84 8.62
C GLU A 75 13.92 -8.28 7.43
N VAL A 76 13.44 -8.02 6.22
CA VAL A 76 14.12 -8.35 4.96
C VAL A 76 14.19 -7.12 4.05
N GLU A 77 15.25 -7.05 3.24
CA GLU A 77 15.47 -5.93 2.32
C GLU A 77 14.57 -5.99 1.08
N PHE A 78 14.09 -7.18 0.72
CA PHE A 78 13.18 -7.38 -0.40
C PHE A 78 12.39 -8.69 -0.26
N ALA A 79 11.34 -8.84 -1.05
CA ALA A 79 10.59 -10.07 -1.23
C ALA A 79 10.44 -10.42 -2.70
N ALA A 80 10.60 -11.71 -3.04
CA ALA A 80 10.54 -12.23 -4.40
C ALA A 80 9.30 -13.10 -4.61
N PRO A 81 8.92 -13.44 -5.87
CA PRO A 81 7.75 -14.26 -6.14
C PRO A 81 7.78 -15.60 -5.39
N GLY A 82 6.64 -15.99 -4.81
CA GLY A 82 6.49 -17.16 -3.94
C GLY A 82 6.78 -16.91 -2.46
N ASP A 83 7.29 -15.72 -2.10
CA ASP A 83 7.54 -15.39 -0.70
C ASP A 83 6.27 -14.98 0.04
N MET A 84 6.03 -15.66 1.16
CA MET A 84 5.02 -15.28 2.15
C MET A 84 5.62 -14.25 3.12
N VAL A 85 5.16 -12.99 3.03
CA VAL A 85 5.70 -11.87 3.83
C VAL A 85 4.59 -11.03 4.47
N ALA A 86 4.98 -10.27 5.48
CA ALA A 86 4.18 -9.20 6.06
C ALA A 86 4.70 -7.84 5.55
N LEU A 87 3.87 -7.12 4.82
CA LEU A 87 4.11 -5.75 4.39
C LEU A 87 3.54 -4.80 5.44
N ILE A 88 4.40 -4.05 6.11
CA ILE A 88 4.00 -3.01 7.07
C ILE A 88 3.90 -1.71 6.29
N LEU A 89 2.73 -1.07 6.33
CA LEU A 89 2.42 0.08 5.51
C LEU A 89 2.45 1.41 6.28
N GLU A 90 2.87 2.45 5.58
CA GLU A 90 2.58 3.85 5.91
C GLU A 90 1.42 4.33 5.04
N GLY A 91 0.30 4.61 5.70
CA GLY A 91 -1.00 4.79 5.05
C GLY A 91 -1.87 3.54 5.16
N GLU A 92 -3.01 3.57 4.47
CA GLU A 92 -3.97 2.46 4.47
C GLU A 92 -4.51 2.21 3.06
N VAL A 93 -4.73 0.94 2.74
CA VAL A 93 -5.42 0.48 1.54
C VAL A 93 -6.59 -0.42 1.93
N GLU A 94 -7.67 -0.34 1.16
CA GLU A 94 -8.85 -1.18 1.36
C GLU A 94 -8.63 -2.51 0.63
N VAL A 95 -8.35 -3.57 1.40
CA VAL A 95 -8.06 -4.91 0.88
C VAL A 95 -8.67 -5.99 1.76
N GLY A 96 -9.24 -7.00 1.12
CA GLY A 96 -9.78 -8.22 1.72
C GLY A 96 -8.84 -9.42 1.56
N LYS A 97 -9.33 -10.57 2.02
CA LYS A 97 -8.63 -11.84 1.84
C LYS A 97 -8.74 -12.28 0.37
N ASN A 98 -7.61 -12.72 -0.17
CA ASN A 98 -7.36 -13.13 -1.56
C ASN A 98 -7.35 -11.98 -2.58
N ASP A 99 -7.42 -10.73 -2.15
CA ASP A 99 -7.28 -9.60 -3.07
C ASP A 99 -5.86 -9.53 -3.62
N GLU A 100 -5.75 -9.24 -4.91
CA GLU A 100 -4.49 -9.00 -5.59
C GLU A 100 -4.30 -7.49 -5.75
N ILE A 101 -3.17 -6.99 -5.26
CA ILE A 101 -2.82 -5.58 -5.32
C ILE A 101 -1.56 -5.37 -6.13
N GLU A 102 -1.51 -4.21 -6.78
CA GLU A 102 -0.39 -3.81 -7.61
C GLU A 102 0.67 -3.11 -6.76
N VAL A 103 1.93 -3.44 -7.04
CA VAL A 103 3.10 -2.80 -6.44
C VAL A 103 3.75 -1.92 -7.48
N TYR A 104 4.09 -0.70 -7.09
CA TYR A 104 4.75 0.29 -7.94
C TYR A 104 6.05 0.77 -7.30
N GLN A 105 7.07 0.92 -8.12
CA GLN A 105 8.28 1.61 -7.72
C GLN A 105 7.95 3.09 -7.45
N SER A 106 8.47 3.61 -6.33
CA SER A 106 8.28 5.02 -5.97
C SER A 106 9.08 5.97 -6.85
#